data_AF-A0A955WRL2-F1
#
_entry.id   AF-A0A955WRL2-F1
#
_cell.length_a   1.000
_cell.length_b   1.000
_cell.length_c   1.000
_cell.angle_alpha   90.00
_cell.angle_beta   90.00
_cell.angle_gamma   90.00
#
_symmetry.space_group_name_H-M   'P 1'
#
loop_
_entity.id
_entity.type
_entity.pdbx_description
1 polymer ?
#
loop_
_entity_poly.entity_id
_entity_poly.type
_entity_poly.pdbx_seq_one_letter_code
_entity_poly.pdbx_strand_id
1 'polypeptide(L)'
;MRRLLTVAAASGLLACAPPPAAWEQAEAPLRPDSPGNREAFRFDPGDVVEAFDSPGGSFRIWFTRSGPHAVPGADAEGTPASVLTVAQRYDEVAAFYEGELGFRPPLADDIVANANGGDARFDVYLVDFGGVGDGHYTREACLADAPSRCAGYMAQENDFRGYNYPSLDYAVRILASHEYFHAVQAAYDADQGSVLAEG
;
A
#
# COMPACT_ATOMS: atom_id res chain seq x y z
N MET A 1 -56.27 62.79 13.66
CA MET A 1 -54.84 62.79 13.26
C MET A 1 -54.47 61.38 12.84
N ARG A 2 -54.40 61.10 11.53
CA ARG A 2 -54.04 59.78 10.97
C ARG A 2 -52.50 59.66 10.93
N ARG A 3 -51.93 58.64 11.59
CA ARG A 3 -50.53 58.22 11.38
C ARG A 3 -50.52 57.12 10.31
N LEU A 4 -49.83 57.38 9.20
CA LEU A 4 -49.47 56.35 8.22
C LEU A 4 -48.34 55.48 8.81
N LEU A 5 -48.52 54.16 8.78
CA LEU A 5 -47.45 53.19 8.96
C LEU A 5 -47.00 52.72 7.58
N THR A 6 -45.75 53.03 7.24
CA THR A 6 -45.06 52.56 6.04
C THR A 6 -44.62 51.11 6.26
N VAL A 7 -45.13 50.18 5.46
CA VAL A 7 -44.66 48.80 5.42
C VAL A 7 -43.47 48.74 4.46
N ALA A 8 -42.28 48.44 4.96
CA ALA A 8 -41.11 48.14 4.14
C ALA A 8 -41.18 46.66 3.72
N ALA A 9 -41.31 46.41 2.42
CA ALA A 9 -41.18 45.07 1.85
C ALA A 9 -39.70 44.69 1.78
N ALA A 10 -39.27 43.73 2.59
CA ALA A 10 -37.97 43.11 2.48
C ALA A 10 -38.03 42.00 1.43
N SER A 11 -37.50 42.27 0.23
CA SER A 11 -37.30 41.27 -0.82
C SER A 11 -36.19 40.32 -0.40
N GLY A 12 -36.55 39.13 0.09
CA GLY A 12 -35.61 38.03 0.33
C GLY A 12 -35.13 37.45 -0.99
N LEU A 13 -33.89 37.74 -1.37
CA LEU A 13 -33.20 37.01 -2.43
C LEU A 13 -32.94 35.59 -1.91
N LEU A 14 -33.70 34.60 -2.40
CA LEU A 14 -33.30 33.20 -2.30
C LEU A 14 -32.04 33.02 -3.15
N ALA A 15 -30.89 33.00 -2.50
CA ALA A 15 -29.68 32.49 -3.10
C ALA A 15 -29.85 30.98 -3.27
N CYS A 16 -30.06 30.52 -4.51
CA CYS A 16 -29.83 29.13 -4.87
C CYS A 16 -28.33 28.86 -4.74
N ALA A 17 -27.88 28.55 -3.52
CA ALA A 17 -26.55 27.99 -3.32
C ALA A 17 -26.53 26.64 -4.06
N PRO A 18 -25.57 26.39 -4.96
CA PRO A 18 -25.36 25.05 -5.48
C PRO A 18 -25.11 24.12 -4.28
N PRO A 19 -25.56 22.86 -4.33
CA PRO A 19 -25.18 21.90 -3.30
C PRO A 19 -23.65 21.88 -3.18
N PRO A 20 -23.09 21.69 -1.98
CA PRO A 20 -21.66 21.48 -1.85
C PRO A 20 -21.28 20.38 -2.83
N ALA A 21 -20.20 20.61 -3.59
CA ALA A 21 -19.68 19.62 -4.51
C ALA A 21 -19.63 18.28 -3.76
N ALA A 22 -20.41 17.30 -4.25
CA ALA A 22 -20.16 15.94 -3.87
C ALA A 22 -18.69 15.72 -4.22
N TRP A 23 -17.88 15.54 -3.19
CA TRP A 23 -16.54 15.03 -3.34
C TRP A 23 -16.72 13.76 -4.16
N GLU A 24 -16.36 13.85 -5.43
CA GLU A 24 -16.21 12.68 -6.28
C GLU A 24 -15.29 11.78 -5.46
N GLN A 25 -15.82 10.64 -5.01
CA GLN A 25 -15.00 9.67 -4.29
C GLN A 25 -13.88 9.37 -5.28
N ALA A 26 -12.67 9.88 -5.01
CA ALA A 26 -11.52 9.49 -5.78
C ALA A 26 -11.56 7.97 -5.82
N GLU A 27 -11.58 7.39 -7.01
CA GLU A 27 -11.56 5.94 -7.14
C GLU A 27 -10.40 5.43 -6.29
N ALA A 28 -10.70 4.46 -5.43
CA ALA A 28 -9.70 3.83 -4.58
C ALA A 28 -8.48 3.44 -5.43
N PRO A 29 -7.25 3.75 -5.00
CA PRO A 29 -6.07 3.32 -5.75
C PRO A 29 -6.12 1.80 -5.95
N LEU A 30 -5.88 1.39 -7.19
CA LEU A 30 -5.96 -0.01 -7.58
C LEU A 30 -4.70 -0.72 -7.10
N ARG A 31 -4.88 -1.81 -6.36
CA ARG A 31 -3.78 -2.66 -5.88
C ARG A 31 -3.60 -3.92 -6.71
N PRO A 32 -2.48 -4.66 -6.57
CA PRO A 32 -2.18 -5.86 -7.35
C PRO A 32 -3.29 -6.93 -7.37
N ASP A 33 -4.14 -6.97 -6.34
CA ASP A 33 -5.29 -7.88 -6.21
C ASP A 33 -6.65 -7.24 -6.53
N SER A 34 -6.69 -5.93 -6.81
CA SER A 34 -7.92 -5.22 -7.12
C SER A 34 -8.46 -5.59 -8.51
N PRO A 35 -9.76 -5.89 -8.67
CA PRO A 35 -10.34 -6.18 -9.98
C PRO A 35 -10.10 -5.04 -10.98
N GLY A 36 -9.54 -5.37 -12.15
CA GLY A 36 -9.30 -4.39 -13.22
C GLY A 36 -8.12 -3.45 -12.97
N ASN A 37 -7.26 -3.74 -11.98
CA ASN A 37 -6.02 -3.02 -11.78
C ASN A 37 -5.12 -3.04 -13.02
N ARG A 38 -4.26 -2.02 -13.14
CA ARG A 38 -3.31 -1.86 -14.25
C ARG A 38 -1.87 -1.84 -13.75
N GLU A 39 -1.64 -2.36 -12.55
CA GLU A 39 -0.32 -2.38 -11.93
C GLU A 39 0.65 -3.20 -12.77
N ALA A 40 1.90 -2.77 -12.81
CA ALA A 40 2.93 -3.46 -13.59
C ALA A 40 3.11 -4.90 -13.10
N PHE A 41 3.05 -5.09 -11.78
CA PHE A 41 3.15 -6.36 -11.08
C PHE A 41 1.83 -6.61 -10.35
N ARG A 42 1.07 -7.60 -10.82
CA ARG A 42 -0.30 -7.88 -10.37
C ARG A 42 -0.63 -9.35 -10.50
N PHE A 43 -1.63 -9.80 -9.75
CA PHE A 43 -2.21 -11.12 -9.94
C PHE A 43 -3.03 -11.19 -11.23
N ASP A 44 -3.20 -12.40 -11.75
CA ASP A 44 -3.98 -12.62 -12.96
C ASP A 44 -5.50 -12.53 -12.67
N PRO A 45 -6.31 -12.08 -13.65
CA PRO A 45 -7.76 -12.11 -13.51
C PRO A 45 -8.28 -13.54 -13.31
N GLY A 46 -8.66 -13.87 -12.08
CA GLY A 46 -9.18 -15.19 -11.69
C GLY A 46 -8.33 -15.92 -10.64
N ASP A 47 -7.17 -15.38 -10.28
CA ASP A 47 -6.41 -15.91 -9.15
C ASP A 47 -7.19 -15.84 -7.84
N VAL A 48 -7.03 -16.88 -7.03
CA VAL A 48 -7.50 -16.89 -5.64
C VAL A 48 -6.37 -16.33 -4.78
N VAL A 49 -6.54 -15.10 -4.32
CA VAL A 49 -5.58 -14.40 -3.47
C VAL A 49 -5.92 -14.65 -2.00
N GLU A 50 -4.92 -15.07 -1.25
CA GLU A 50 -4.95 -15.26 0.20
C GLU A 50 -4.12 -14.19 0.90
N ALA A 51 -4.41 -13.95 2.19
CA ALA A 51 -3.68 -13.03 3.03
C ALA A 51 -3.18 -13.71 4.30
N PHE A 52 -1.99 -13.32 4.76
CA PHE A 52 -1.42 -13.71 6.04
C PHE A 52 -0.90 -12.48 6.79
N ASP A 53 -1.41 -12.24 7.99
CA ASP A 53 -0.94 -11.16 8.86
C ASP A 53 0.36 -11.56 9.56
N SER A 54 1.36 -10.69 9.53
CA SER A 54 2.65 -10.98 10.16
C SER A 54 2.53 -11.13 11.68
N PRO A 55 3.35 -11.98 12.32
CA PRO A 55 3.32 -12.14 13.77
C PRO A 55 3.63 -10.84 14.54
N GLY A 56 4.46 -9.97 13.98
CA GLY A 56 4.76 -8.64 14.52
C GLY A 56 3.59 -7.65 14.39
N GLY A 57 2.61 -7.96 13.55
CA GLY A 57 1.36 -7.21 13.40
C GLY A 57 1.44 -6.00 12.48
N SER A 58 2.60 -5.70 11.91
CA SER A 58 2.81 -4.53 11.03
C SER A 58 2.49 -4.81 9.57
N PHE A 59 2.47 -6.06 9.14
CA PHE A 59 2.35 -6.40 7.71
C PHE A 59 1.20 -7.35 7.41
N ARG A 60 0.67 -7.24 6.20
CA ARG A 60 -0.18 -8.24 5.58
C ARG A 60 0.46 -8.71 4.27
N ILE A 61 0.63 -10.03 4.15
CA ILE A 61 1.26 -10.67 3.00
C ILE A 61 0.18 -11.28 2.11
N TRP A 62 0.07 -10.80 0.88
CA TRP A 62 -0.86 -11.30 -0.13
C TRP A 62 -0.16 -12.27 -1.07
N PHE A 63 -0.78 -13.42 -1.31
CA PHE A 63 -0.17 -14.49 -2.11
C PHE A 63 -1.23 -15.35 -2.80
N THR A 64 -0.79 -16.16 -3.76
CA THR A 64 -1.63 -17.17 -4.39
C THR A 64 -1.01 -18.56 -4.21
N ARG A 65 -1.83 -19.60 -4.37
CA ARG A 65 -1.39 -21.00 -4.31
C ARG A 65 -1.31 -21.70 -5.66
N SER A 66 -1.71 -21.02 -6.72
CA SER A 66 -1.82 -21.61 -8.05
C SER A 66 -1.51 -20.57 -9.12
N GLY A 67 -1.20 -21.03 -10.32
CA GLY A 67 -0.85 -20.14 -11.42
C GLY A 67 0.61 -19.66 -11.32
N PRO A 68 0.99 -18.67 -12.14
CA PRO A 68 2.36 -18.15 -12.20
C PRO A 68 2.82 -17.53 -10.88
N HIS A 69 1.92 -16.85 -10.18
CA HIS A 69 2.21 -16.15 -8.92
C HIS A 69 2.23 -17.07 -7.69
N ALA A 70 2.13 -18.40 -7.87
CA ALA A 70 2.07 -19.34 -6.77
C ALA A 70 3.37 -19.32 -5.94
N VAL A 71 3.26 -19.14 -4.62
CA VAL A 71 4.43 -19.14 -3.74
C VAL A 71 5.01 -20.56 -3.56
N PRO A 72 6.31 -20.70 -3.20
CA PRO A 72 6.89 -22.00 -2.90
C PRO A 72 6.16 -22.72 -1.77
N GLY A 73 5.85 -24.01 -1.95
CA GLY A 73 5.12 -24.81 -0.96
C GLY A 73 3.63 -24.46 -0.87
N ALA A 74 3.05 -23.89 -1.93
CA ALA A 74 1.64 -23.53 -2.02
C ALA A 74 0.66 -24.68 -1.72
N ASP A 75 1.06 -25.92 -1.97
CA ASP A 75 0.28 -27.14 -1.72
C ASP A 75 0.26 -27.58 -0.24
N ALA A 76 1.06 -26.94 0.62
CA ALA A 76 1.09 -27.25 2.05
C ALA A 76 -0.25 -26.93 2.73
N GLU A 77 -0.64 -27.78 3.68
CA GLU A 77 -1.72 -27.48 4.61
C GLU A 77 -1.33 -26.28 5.51
N GLY A 78 -2.23 -25.30 5.64
CA GLY A 78 -1.95 -24.06 6.37
C GLY A 78 -1.14 -23.05 5.56
N THR A 79 -0.51 -22.08 6.24
CA THR A 79 0.28 -21.02 5.58
C THR A 79 1.59 -21.58 5.02
N PRO A 80 1.92 -21.36 3.73
CA PRO A 80 3.19 -21.79 3.15
C PRO A 80 4.39 -21.23 3.91
N ALA A 81 5.45 -22.04 4.08
CA ALA A 81 6.65 -21.62 4.80
C ALA A 81 7.33 -20.39 4.17
N SER A 82 7.25 -20.23 2.84
CA SER A 82 7.73 -19.06 2.10
C SER A 82 7.05 -17.76 2.57
N VAL A 83 5.72 -17.78 2.73
CA VAL A 83 4.94 -16.65 3.25
C VAL A 83 5.32 -16.32 4.69
N LEU A 84 5.54 -17.34 5.52
CA LEU A 84 6.03 -17.14 6.89
C LEU A 84 7.43 -16.50 6.92
N THR A 85 8.32 -16.93 6.03
CA THR A 85 9.66 -16.31 5.88
C THR A 85 9.55 -14.85 5.48
N VAL A 86 8.69 -14.51 4.51
CA VAL A 86 8.43 -13.12 4.12
C VAL A 86 7.94 -12.31 5.30
N ALA A 87 6.86 -12.74 5.96
CA ALA A 87 6.29 -12.04 7.10
C ALA A 87 7.32 -11.78 8.21
N GLN A 88 8.09 -12.81 8.59
CA GLN A 88 9.10 -12.70 9.64
C GLN A 88 10.22 -11.72 9.26
N ARG A 89 10.69 -11.73 8.01
CA ARG A 89 11.79 -10.84 7.59
C ARG A 89 11.37 -9.39 7.50
N TYR A 90 10.14 -9.12 7.07
CA TYR A 90 9.60 -7.76 7.10
C TYR A 90 9.44 -7.25 8.55
N ASP A 91 8.93 -8.07 9.46
CA ASP A 91 8.87 -7.71 10.90
C ASP A 91 10.26 -7.40 11.47
N GLU A 92 11.28 -8.21 11.14
CA GLU A 92 12.66 -8.00 11.58
C GLU A 92 13.25 -6.69 11.03
N VAL A 93 13.00 -6.39 9.75
CA VAL A 93 13.45 -5.14 9.11
C VAL A 93 12.76 -3.92 9.74
N ALA A 94 11.45 -3.99 9.97
CA ALA A 94 10.71 -2.90 10.62
C ALA A 94 11.23 -2.64 12.04
N ALA A 95 11.42 -3.70 12.82
CA ALA A 95 12.00 -3.59 14.16
C ALA A 95 13.41 -2.96 14.15
N PHE A 96 14.23 -3.31 13.15
CA PHE A 96 15.56 -2.73 12.98
C PHE A 96 15.50 -1.23 12.62
N TYR A 97 14.74 -0.85 11.59
CA TYR A 97 14.67 0.55 11.15
C TYR A 97 14.02 1.46 12.18
N GLU A 98 12.89 1.04 12.76
CA GLU A 98 12.11 1.89 13.67
C GLU A 98 12.65 1.81 15.10
N GLY A 99 12.97 0.61 15.57
CA GLY A 99 13.38 0.36 16.94
C GLY A 99 14.85 0.63 17.20
N GLU A 100 15.74 0.14 16.33
CA GLU A 100 17.19 0.25 16.54
C GLU A 100 17.78 1.52 15.93
N LEU A 101 17.41 1.86 14.69
CA LEU A 101 17.92 3.06 14.00
C LEU A 101 17.11 4.32 14.30
N GLY A 102 15.87 4.17 14.78
CA GLY A 102 15.01 5.30 15.15
C GLY A 102 14.41 6.05 13.96
N PHE A 103 14.30 5.40 12.79
CA PHE A 103 13.56 5.95 11.67
C PHE A 103 12.08 6.06 12.01
N ARG A 104 11.41 7.02 11.35
CA ARG A 104 9.95 7.12 11.39
C ARG A 104 9.35 5.88 10.68
N PRO A 105 8.33 5.24 11.26
CA PRO A 105 7.59 4.18 10.57
C PRO A 105 6.94 4.72 9.29
N PRO A 106 6.72 3.87 8.28
CA PRO A 106 5.82 4.17 7.16
C PRO A 106 4.46 4.68 7.64
N LEU A 107 3.77 5.42 6.77
CA LEU A 107 2.39 5.79 7.06
C LEU A 107 1.54 4.52 7.11
N ALA A 108 0.65 4.46 8.11
CA ALA A 108 -0.30 3.38 8.24
C ALA A 108 -1.22 3.34 7.02
N ASP A 109 -1.58 2.13 6.63
CA ASP A 109 -2.34 1.90 5.41
C ASP A 109 -3.82 2.28 5.53
N ASP A 110 -4.27 2.65 6.74
CA ASP A 110 -5.63 3.11 7.00
C ASP A 110 -5.99 4.45 6.34
N ILE A 111 -4.98 5.19 5.86
CA ILE A 111 -5.19 6.41 5.08
C ILE A 111 -5.62 6.12 3.64
N VAL A 112 -5.39 4.89 3.15
CA VAL A 112 -5.77 4.48 1.79
C VAL A 112 -7.22 4.03 1.81
N ALA A 113 -8.08 4.76 1.10
CA ALA A 113 -9.50 4.43 1.02
C ALA A 113 -9.74 3.27 0.03
N ASN A 114 -9.36 2.04 0.40
CA ASN A 114 -9.71 0.81 -0.31
C ASN A 114 -10.06 -0.33 0.68
N ALA A 115 -10.35 -1.54 0.20
CA ALA A 115 -10.67 -2.70 1.07
C ALA A 115 -9.49 -3.66 1.30
N ASN A 116 -8.44 -3.55 0.46
CA ASN A 116 -7.23 -4.39 0.49
C ASN A 116 -6.04 -3.63 1.07
N GLY A 117 -6.42 -2.71 1.95
CA GLY A 117 -5.76 -1.58 2.56
C GLY A 117 -6.83 -0.90 3.40
N GLY A 118 -6.46 -0.13 4.41
CA GLY A 118 -7.48 0.34 5.36
C GLY A 118 -7.47 -0.35 6.73
N ASP A 119 -6.54 -1.27 7.02
CA ASP A 119 -6.42 -1.94 8.32
C ASP A 119 -5.10 -1.67 9.06
N ALA A 120 -4.47 -0.55 8.71
CA ALA A 120 -3.22 0.01 9.24
C ALA A 120 -1.96 -0.83 9.00
N ARG A 121 -2.09 -2.10 8.60
CA ARG A 121 -0.95 -2.95 8.24
C ARG A 121 -0.43 -2.58 6.87
N PHE A 122 0.88 -2.66 6.71
CA PHE A 122 1.53 -2.43 5.43
C PHE A 122 1.39 -3.66 4.53
N ASP A 123 0.92 -3.47 3.30
CA ASP A 123 0.65 -4.58 2.38
C ASP A 123 1.88 -4.97 1.53
N VAL A 124 2.11 -6.28 1.47
CA VAL A 124 3.19 -6.90 0.68
C VAL A 124 2.59 -7.93 -0.27
N TYR A 125 2.67 -7.68 -1.56
CA TYR A 125 2.12 -8.53 -2.61
C TYR A 125 3.19 -9.44 -3.20
N LEU A 126 3.00 -10.76 -3.11
CA LEU A 126 3.90 -11.76 -3.69
C LEU A 126 3.41 -12.15 -5.08
N VAL A 127 4.05 -11.60 -6.11
CA VAL A 127 3.68 -11.78 -7.52
C VAL A 127 4.89 -12.22 -8.33
N ASP A 128 4.71 -13.02 -9.37
CA ASP A 128 5.75 -13.32 -10.36
C ASP A 128 6.08 -12.08 -11.22
N PHE A 129 7.33 -11.64 -11.16
CA PHE A 129 7.89 -10.52 -11.93
C PHE A 129 8.47 -10.99 -13.27
N GLY A 130 8.53 -12.30 -13.55
CA GLY A 130 8.93 -12.84 -14.85
C GLY A 130 10.37 -12.50 -15.26
N GLY A 131 11.26 -12.24 -14.29
CA GLY A 131 12.68 -11.97 -14.54
C GLY A 131 13.04 -10.51 -14.82
N VAL A 132 12.11 -9.55 -14.70
CA VAL A 132 12.38 -8.13 -15.01
C VAL A 132 12.67 -7.23 -13.80
N GLY A 133 12.55 -7.77 -12.60
CA GLY A 133 12.78 -7.11 -11.31
C GLY A 133 12.40 -8.04 -10.16
N ASP A 134 12.71 -7.69 -8.92
CA ASP A 134 12.50 -8.54 -7.74
C ASP A 134 11.75 -7.85 -6.59
N GLY A 135 11.55 -6.54 -6.69
CA GLY A 135 10.76 -5.72 -5.78
C GLY A 135 10.25 -4.45 -6.44
N HIS A 136 9.18 -3.89 -5.88
CA HIS A 136 8.61 -2.61 -6.31
C HIS A 136 7.76 -1.97 -5.21
N TYR A 137 8.16 -0.79 -4.73
CA TYR A 137 7.32 0.08 -3.92
C TYR A 137 6.42 0.99 -4.78
N THR A 138 5.13 1.04 -4.48
CA THR A 138 4.15 1.92 -5.13
C THR A 138 3.54 2.88 -4.13
N ARG A 139 3.62 4.18 -4.44
CA ARG A 139 3.00 5.27 -3.66
C ARG A 139 1.53 5.44 -4.04
N GLU A 140 0.65 5.60 -3.04
CA GLU A 140 -0.80 5.65 -3.26
C GLU A 140 -1.46 6.94 -2.77
N ALA A 141 -1.36 7.22 -1.46
CA ALA A 141 -2.07 8.32 -0.82
C ALA A 141 -1.09 9.15 0.00
N CYS A 142 -1.25 10.48 -0.05
CA CYS A 142 -0.41 11.40 0.68
C CYS A 142 -1.24 12.22 1.68
N LEU A 143 -0.60 12.66 2.76
CA LEU A 143 -1.26 13.47 3.78
C LEU A 143 -1.65 14.84 3.20
N ALA A 144 -2.89 15.27 3.45
CA ALA A 144 -3.38 16.55 2.94
C ALA A 144 -2.59 17.77 3.47
N ASP A 145 -2.09 17.68 4.71
CA ASP A 145 -1.29 18.72 5.37
C ASP A 145 0.22 18.54 5.17
N ALA A 146 0.66 17.43 4.60
CA ALA A 146 2.05 17.14 4.25
C ALA A 146 2.13 16.29 2.96
N PRO A 147 1.94 16.92 1.78
CA PRO A 147 1.69 16.19 0.52
C PRO A 147 2.89 15.40 0.00
N SER A 148 4.10 15.64 0.51
CA SER A 148 5.28 14.81 0.22
C SER A 148 5.36 13.57 1.11
N ARG A 149 4.49 13.40 2.11
CA ARG A 149 4.48 12.22 2.99
C ARG A 149 3.36 11.29 2.56
N CYS A 150 3.72 10.09 2.15
CA CYS A 150 2.80 9.20 1.47
C CYS A 150 2.86 7.77 2.00
N ALA A 151 1.70 7.11 1.97
CA ALA A 151 1.54 5.66 2.12
C ALA A 151 1.62 5.00 0.75
N GLY A 152 1.71 3.67 0.79
CA GLY A 152 1.81 2.82 -0.38
C GLY A 152 1.90 1.36 0.02
N TYR A 153 2.13 0.49 -0.96
CA TYR A 153 2.35 -0.93 -0.77
C TYR A 153 3.66 -1.36 -1.44
N MET A 154 4.06 -2.61 -1.19
CA MET A 154 5.18 -3.25 -1.87
C MET A 154 4.70 -4.46 -2.66
N ALA A 155 5.26 -4.66 -3.84
CA ALA A 155 5.26 -5.93 -4.53
C ALA A 155 6.66 -6.55 -4.45
N GLN A 156 6.73 -7.86 -4.32
CA GLN A 156 7.96 -8.63 -4.29
C GLN A 156 7.79 -9.89 -5.12
N GLU A 157 8.86 -10.31 -5.78
CA GLU A 157 8.94 -11.58 -6.48
C GLU A 157 8.53 -12.76 -5.55
N ASN A 158 7.64 -13.63 -6.05
CA ASN A 158 6.97 -14.65 -5.24
C ASN A 158 7.87 -15.85 -4.90
N ASP A 159 8.81 -16.22 -5.78
CA ASP A 159 9.65 -17.41 -5.56
C ASP A 159 11.16 -17.23 -5.81
N PHE A 160 11.56 -16.11 -6.43
CA PHE A 160 12.94 -15.76 -6.77
C PHE A 160 13.66 -16.77 -7.67
N ARG A 161 12.93 -17.66 -8.35
CA ARG A 161 13.55 -18.64 -9.26
C ARG A 161 14.11 -17.92 -10.48
N GLY A 162 15.38 -18.17 -10.75
CA GLY A 162 16.11 -17.53 -11.86
C GLY A 162 16.86 -16.25 -11.49
N TYR A 163 16.72 -15.75 -10.25
CA TYR A 163 17.36 -14.51 -9.78
C TYR A 163 18.74 -14.73 -9.12
N ASN A 164 19.25 -15.97 -9.11
CA ASN A 164 20.58 -16.34 -8.58
C ASN A 164 20.83 -16.00 -7.11
N TYR A 165 19.79 -15.79 -6.31
CA TYR A 165 19.95 -15.70 -4.86
C TYR A 165 20.35 -17.05 -4.26
N PRO A 166 21.22 -17.06 -3.22
CA PRO A 166 21.61 -18.29 -2.54
C PRO A 166 20.44 -19.06 -1.89
N SER A 167 19.37 -18.35 -1.51
CA SER A 167 18.14 -18.92 -0.95
C SER A 167 17.02 -17.87 -0.97
N LEU A 168 15.78 -18.32 -0.84
CA LEU A 168 14.62 -17.43 -0.66
C LEU A 168 14.79 -16.54 0.57
N ASP A 169 15.24 -17.09 1.70
CA ASP A 169 15.50 -16.32 2.92
C ASP A 169 16.49 -15.17 2.70
N TYR A 170 17.57 -15.44 1.97
CA TYR A 170 18.56 -14.42 1.64
C TYR A 170 17.99 -13.35 0.70
N ALA A 171 17.22 -13.75 -0.31
CA ALA A 171 16.56 -12.85 -1.25
C ALA A 171 15.59 -11.91 -0.51
N VAL A 172 14.66 -12.49 0.26
CA VAL A 172 13.69 -11.76 1.06
C VAL A 172 14.38 -10.81 2.04
N ARG A 173 15.49 -11.20 2.70
CA ARG A 173 16.19 -10.29 3.62
C ARG A 173 16.72 -9.05 2.92
N ILE A 174 17.19 -9.16 1.68
CA ILE A 174 17.63 -8.01 0.88
C ILE A 174 16.42 -7.19 0.47
N LEU A 175 15.44 -7.80 -0.19
CA LEU A 175 14.30 -7.10 -0.76
C LEU A 175 13.42 -6.46 0.32
N ALA A 176 13.17 -7.16 1.42
CA ALA A 176 12.42 -6.59 2.53
C ALA A 176 13.10 -5.33 3.07
N SER A 177 14.44 -5.33 3.18
CA SER A 177 15.17 -4.13 3.60
C SER A 177 15.08 -3.01 2.56
N HIS A 178 15.27 -3.31 1.28
CA HIS A 178 15.26 -2.34 0.19
C HIS A 178 13.88 -1.70 0.02
N GLU A 179 12.86 -2.53 -0.21
CA GLU A 179 11.50 -2.06 -0.50
C GLU A 179 10.86 -1.38 0.71
N TYR A 180 11.08 -1.91 1.92
CA TYR A 180 10.53 -1.26 3.12
C TYR A 180 11.22 0.08 3.39
N PHE A 181 12.49 0.24 3.00
CA PHE A 181 13.15 1.53 3.14
C PHE A 181 12.56 2.59 2.21
N HIS A 182 12.04 2.23 1.03
CA HIS A 182 11.26 3.18 0.22
C HIS A 182 10.02 3.68 0.95
N ALA A 183 9.31 2.80 1.67
CA ALA A 183 8.17 3.18 2.48
C ALA A 183 8.58 4.09 3.66
N VAL A 184 9.73 3.82 4.29
CA VAL A 184 10.32 4.70 5.30
C VAL A 184 10.65 6.08 4.70
N GLN A 185 11.32 6.13 3.55
CA GLN A 185 11.63 7.39 2.83
C GLN A 185 10.35 8.18 2.53
N ALA A 186 9.30 7.50 2.04
CA ALA A 186 8.00 8.11 1.75
C ALA A 186 7.30 8.68 3.00
N ALA A 187 7.62 8.20 4.20
CA ALA A 187 7.13 8.78 5.44
C ALA A 187 7.80 10.12 5.78
N TYR A 188 8.96 10.43 5.20
CA TYR A 188 9.68 11.70 5.33
C TYR A 188 9.42 12.63 4.16
N ASP A 189 9.70 12.17 2.95
CA ASP A 189 9.60 12.93 1.70
C ASP A 189 9.67 11.96 0.49
N ALA A 190 8.52 11.70 -0.13
CA ALA A 190 8.34 10.83 -1.27
C ALA A 190 8.66 11.51 -2.62
N ASP A 191 9.05 12.78 -2.63
CA ASP A 191 9.41 13.52 -3.85
C ASP A 191 10.93 13.64 -4.02
N GLN A 192 11.69 12.90 -3.20
CA GLN A 192 13.13 12.76 -3.37
C GLN A 192 13.46 12.07 -4.69
N GLY A 193 14.51 12.53 -5.35
CA GLY A 193 14.91 11.98 -6.65
C GLY A 193 15.41 10.54 -6.56
N SER A 194 15.38 9.83 -7.70
CA SER A 194 15.69 8.39 -7.76
C SER A 194 17.06 7.99 -7.19
N VAL A 195 18.06 8.87 -7.24
CA VAL A 195 19.37 8.60 -6.63
C VAL A 195 19.29 8.42 -5.12
N LEU A 196 18.42 9.18 -4.44
CA LEU A 196 18.18 9.01 -3.01
C LEU A 196 17.24 7.84 -2.74
N ALA A 197 16.25 7.64 -3.62
CA ALA A 197 15.29 6.55 -3.45
C ALA A 197 15.98 5.17 -3.54
N GLU A 198 16.80 4.95 -4.57
CA GLU A 198 17.35 3.62 -4.93
C GLU A 198 18.78 3.36 -4.43
N GLY A 199 19.47 4.40 -3.95
CA GLY A 199 20.94 4.44 -3.76
C GLY A 199 21.49 3.85 -2.47
#